data_AF-A0A2T1LSB8-F1
#
_entry.id   AF-A0A2T1LSB8-F1
#
_cell.length_a   1.000
_cell.length_b   1.000
_cell.length_c   1.000
_cell.angle_alpha   90.00
_cell.angle_beta   90.00
_cell.angle_gamma   90.00
#
_symmetry.space_group_name_H-M   'P 1'
#
loop_
_entity.id
_entity.type
_entity.pdbx_description
1 polymer ?
#
loop_
_entity_poly.entity_id
_entity_poly.type
_entity_poly.pdbx_seq_one_letter_code
_entity_poly.pdbx_strand_id
1 'polypeptide(L)'
;MTSKLHFYRQETPFSCVPACLRMVLSEQGFTLSEAELRNLCDCTPLGTEALKAVDAVRQLGFTKSAKLTLNLQELISLVDLGFFPIVFVNLLPIDGIRGGHAIIVVGVESNQVSVYDPLQGERIIDRSTFETAWAMMHNLTILIKK
;
A
#
# COMPACT_ATOMS: atom_id res chain seq x y z
N MET A 1 3.87 1.48 21.70
CA MET A 1 2.53 1.87 21.22
C MET A 1 2.63 1.90 19.71
N THR A 2 2.06 0.91 19.02
CA THR A 2 1.97 0.92 17.56
C THR A 2 1.01 2.05 17.20
N SER A 3 1.56 3.13 16.65
CA SER A 3 0.76 4.25 16.18
C SER A 3 -0.17 3.74 15.06
N LYS A 4 -1.44 4.11 15.18
CA LYS A 4 -2.49 3.71 14.25
C LYS A 4 -2.46 4.66 13.07
N LEU A 5 -2.27 4.13 11.85
CA LEU A 5 -2.27 4.95 10.63
C LEU A 5 -3.52 5.83 10.58
N HIS A 6 -3.33 7.13 10.33
CA HIS A 6 -4.46 8.01 10.07
C HIS A 6 -5.08 7.64 8.71
N PHE A 7 -6.38 7.31 8.72
CA PHE A 7 -7.07 6.92 7.50
C PHE A 7 -7.33 8.13 6.60
N TYR A 8 -6.88 8.02 5.35
CA TYR A 8 -7.25 8.94 4.27
C TYR A 8 -7.92 8.14 3.16
N ARG A 9 -9.21 8.38 2.93
CA ARG A 9 -9.95 7.80 1.81
C ARG A 9 -9.44 8.36 0.49
N GLN A 10 -9.29 7.51 -0.53
CA GLN A 10 -8.93 7.98 -1.86
C GLN A 10 -9.98 8.95 -2.43
N GLU A 11 -9.52 10.05 -3.03
CA GLU A 11 -10.37 11.11 -3.57
C GLU A 11 -10.83 10.81 -5.02
N THR A 12 -10.14 9.93 -5.76
CA THR A 12 -10.54 9.51 -7.12
C THR A 12 -10.55 7.98 -7.27
N PRO A 13 -11.22 7.41 -8.29
CA PRO A 13 -11.23 5.95 -8.50
C PRO A 13 -9.88 5.30 -8.81
N PHE A 14 -8.87 6.09 -9.20
CA PHE A 14 -7.57 5.62 -9.69
C PHE A 14 -6.39 6.00 -8.78
N SER A 15 -6.66 6.61 -7.62
CA SER A 15 -5.63 7.17 -6.74
C SER A 15 -5.32 6.32 -5.50
N CYS A 16 -5.59 5.01 -5.54
CA CYS A 16 -5.33 4.10 -4.43
C CYS A 16 -3.86 4.16 -3.95
N VAL A 17 -2.89 4.21 -4.87
CA VAL A 17 -1.46 4.32 -4.53
C VAL A 17 -1.13 5.67 -3.86
N PRO A 18 -1.48 6.84 -4.44
CA PRO A 18 -1.36 8.13 -3.76
C PRO A 18 -2.02 8.18 -2.37
N ALA A 19 -3.20 7.58 -2.20
CA ALA A 19 -3.88 7.52 -0.91
C ALA A 19 -3.12 6.65 0.10
N CYS A 20 -2.59 5.50 -0.31
CA CYS A 20 -1.71 4.69 0.53
C CYS A 20 -0.43 5.45 0.92
N LEU A 21 0.21 6.15 -0.03
CA LEU A 21 1.37 6.99 0.27
C LEU A 21 1.04 8.08 1.28
N ARG A 22 -0.12 8.74 1.14
CA ARG A 22 -0.57 9.78 2.08
C ARG A 22 -0.64 9.25 3.50
N MET A 23 -1.26 8.08 3.70
CA MET A 23 -1.34 7.44 5.01
C MET A 23 0.06 7.13 5.57
N VAL A 24 0.92 6.45 4.80
CA VAL A 24 2.27 6.04 5.26
C VAL A 24 3.20 7.24 5.52
N LEU A 25 3.11 8.30 4.72
CA LEU A 25 3.92 9.51 4.87
C LEU A 25 3.45 10.36 6.06
N SER A 26 2.13 10.44 6.30
CA SER A 26 1.58 11.17 7.44
C SER A 26 2.08 10.63 8.77
N GLU A 27 2.20 9.31 8.88
CA GLU A 27 2.77 8.61 10.05
C GLU A 27 4.25 8.96 10.29
N GLN A 28 4.96 9.39 9.24
CA GLN A 28 6.36 9.79 9.31
C GLN A 28 6.54 11.31 9.43
N GLY A 29 5.45 12.04 9.70
CA GLY A 29 5.42 13.49 9.90
C GLY A 29 5.34 14.32 8.62
N PHE A 30 5.03 13.71 7.47
CA PHE A 30 4.89 14.41 6.19
C PHE A 30 3.42 14.60 5.83
N THR A 31 2.96 15.85 5.85
CA THR A 31 1.60 16.21 5.47
C THR A 31 1.57 16.65 4.01
N LEU A 32 1.02 15.80 3.15
CA LEU A 32 0.77 16.09 1.73
C LEU A 32 -0.69 15.77 1.40
N SER A 33 -1.29 16.56 0.52
CA SER A 33 -2.60 16.26 -0.06
C SER A 33 -2.50 15.11 -1.06
N GLU A 34 -3.62 14.44 -1.33
CA GLU A 34 -3.65 13.43 -2.38
C GLU A 34 -3.40 14.04 -3.76
N ALA A 35 -3.84 15.28 -4.00
CA ALA A 35 -3.58 15.98 -5.25
C ALA A 35 -2.07 16.18 -5.50
N GLU A 36 -1.31 16.58 -4.47
CA GLU A 36 0.15 16.70 -4.57
C GLU A 36 0.79 15.33 -4.86
N LEU A 37 0.37 14.28 -4.15
CA LEU A 37 0.90 12.93 -4.36
C LEU A 37 0.53 12.36 -5.75
N ARG A 38 -0.67 12.64 -6.25
CA ARG A 38 -1.06 12.28 -7.63
C ARG A 38 -0.14 12.92 -8.65
N ASN A 39 0.17 14.21 -8.49
CA ASN A 39 1.07 14.92 -9.38
C ASN A 39 2.51 14.38 -9.28
N LEU A 40 3.02 14.19 -8.06
CA LEU A 40 4.38 13.67 -7.82
C LEU A 40 4.57 12.24 -8.38
N CYS A 41 3.54 11.39 -8.26
CA CYS A 41 3.61 10.01 -8.73
C CYS A 41 3.23 9.85 -10.21
N ASP A 42 2.93 10.94 -10.92
CA ASP A 42 2.39 10.92 -12.29
C ASP A 42 1.21 9.94 -12.41
N CYS A 43 0.25 10.11 -11.50
CA CYS A 43 -0.97 9.31 -11.41
C CYS A 43 -1.91 9.66 -12.57
N THR A 44 -2.31 8.64 -13.32
CA THR A 44 -3.21 8.77 -14.47
C THR A 44 -4.56 8.11 -14.18
N PRO A 45 -5.58 8.25 -15.05
CA PRO A 45 -6.81 7.48 -14.94
C PRO A 45 -6.63 5.95 -14.98
N LEU A 46 -5.46 5.45 -15.42
CA LEU A 46 -5.09 4.03 -15.38
C LEU A 46 -4.46 3.61 -14.04
N GLY A 47 -4.25 4.56 -13.13
CA GLY A 47 -3.60 4.37 -11.84
C GLY A 47 -2.16 4.91 -11.81
N THR A 48 -1.41 4.43 -10.83
CA THR A 48 0.00 4.80 -10.60
C THR A 48 0.88 3.56 -10.69
N GLU A 49 1.95 3.67 -11.47
CA GLU A 49 2.98 2.64 -11.55
C GLU A 49 3.85 2.64 -10.29
N ALA A 50 4.19 1.45 -9.79
CA ALA A 50 4.93 1.32 -8.54
C ALA A 50 6.31 2.00 -8.54
N LEU A 51 7.01 2.02 -9.69
CA LEU A 51 8.29 2.72 -9.79
C LEU A 51 8.14 4.24 -9.68
N LYS A 52 7.12 4.83 -10.31
CA LYS A 52 6.85 6.27 -10.21
C LYS A 52 6.50 6.68 -8.78
N ALA A 53 5.75 5.86 -8.06
CA ALA A 53 5.47 6.06 -6.64
C ALA A 53 6.76 6.02 -5.78
N VAL A 54 7.67 5.09 -6.05
CA VAL A 54 8.96 5.01 -5.36
C VAL A 54 9.84 6.22 -5.67
N ASP A 55 9.91 6.64 -6.93
CA ASP A 55 10.70 7.81 -7.33
C ASP A 55 10.14 9.11 -6.75
N ALA A 56 8.81 9.23 -6.64
CA ALA A 56 8.14 10.35 -5.98
C ALA A 56 8.55 10.47 -4.51
N VAL A 57 8.47 9.39 -3.73
CA VAL A 57 8.86 9.46 -2.30
C VAL A 57 10.36 9.63 -2.09
N ARG A 58 11.19 9.16 -3.02
CA ARG A 58 12.64 9.43 -2.99
C ARG A 58 12.94 10.92 -3.14
N GLN A 59 12.21 11.62 -4.01
CA GLN A 59 12.32 13.09 -4.15
C GLN A 59 11.90 13.83 -2.86
N LEU A 60 11.05 13.22 -2.03
CA LEU A 60 10.67 13.73 -0.71
C LEU A 60 11.66 13.37 0.41
N GLY A 61 12.77 12.72 0.10
CA GLY A 61 13.82 12.35 1.06
C GLY A 61 13.75 10.92 1.58
N PHE A 62 12.82 10.09 1.09
CA PHE A 62 12.75 8.65 1.44
C PHE A 62 13.65 7.82 0.51
N THR A 63 14.96 8.10 0.57
CA THR A 63 15.94 7.61 -0.42
C THR A 63 16.06 6.09 -0.48
N LYS A 64 15.81 5.39 0.63
CA LYS A 64 15.85 3.91 0.72
C LYS A 64 14.54 3.23 0.34
N SER A 65 13.53 3.98 -0.13
CA SER A 65 12.29 3.40 -0.61
C SER A 65 12.54 2.52 -1.83
N ALA A 66 11.75 1.45 -1.96
CA ALA A 66 11.98 0.44 -3.00
C ALA A 66 10.69 -0.21 -3.47
N LYS A 67 10.70 -0.60 -4.75
CA LYS A 67 9.77 -1.57 -5.34
C LYS A 67 10.37 -2.95 -5.12
N LEU A 68 9.64 -3.83 -4.46
CA LEU A 68 10.06 -5.16 -4.07
C LEU A 68 9.08 -6.20 -4.61
N THR A 69 9.59 -7.41 -4.83
CA THR A 69 8.79 -8.62 -4.94
C THR A 69 9.13 -9.45 -3.73
N LEU A 70 8.17 -9.59 -2.82
CA LEU A 70 8.39 -10.26 -1.54
C LEU A 70 7.72 -11.64 -1.52
N ASN A 71 8.20 -12.51 -0.65
CA ASN A 71 7.40 -13.61 -0.15
C ASN A 71 6.67 -13.20 1.15
N LEU A 72 5.75 -14.03 1.60
CA LEU A 72 4.94 -13.72 2.79
C LEU A 72 5.78 -13.60 4.07
N GLN A 73 6.83 -14.41 4.23
CA GLN A 73 7.68 -14.34 5.42
C GLN A 73 8.43 -13.01 5.49
N GLU A 74 8.90 -12.50 4.35
CA GLU A 74 9.52 -11.17 4.26
C GLU A 74 8.51 -10.06 4.55
N LEU A 75 7.28 -10.18 4.05
CA LEU A 75 6.20 -9.24 4.35
C LEU A 75 5.90 -9.19 5.85
N ILE A 76 5.77 -10.36 6.50
CA ILE A 76 5.60 -10.48 7.96
C ILE A 76 6.73 -9.78 8.68
N SER A 77 7.99 -10.08 8.32
CA SER A 77 9.15 -9.46 8.95
C SER A 77 9.17 -7.93 8.82
N LEU A 78 8.72 -7.37 7.69
CA LEU A 78 8.61 -5.91 7.55
C LEU A 78 7.54 -5.32 8.48
N VAL A 79 6.38 -5.95 8.57
CA VAL A 79 5.28 -5.52 9.44
C VAL A 79 5.69 -5.61 10.91
N ASP A 80 6.36 -6.71 11.32
CA ASP A 80 6.87 -6.90 12.68
C ASP A 80 7.94 -5.86 13.07
N LEU A 81 8.73 -5.40 12.09
CA LEU A 81 9.68 -4.30 12.26
C LEU A 81 9.01 -2.91 12.33
N GLY A 82 7.68 -2.83 12.22
CA GLY A 82 6.90 -1.60 12.28
C GLY A 82 6.87 -0.82 10.96
N PHE A 83 7.20 -1.45 9.83
CA PHE A 83 6.96 -0.84 8.52
C PHE A 83 5.50 -0.98 8.09
N PHE A 84 5.12 -0.17 7.11
CA PHE A 84 3.79 -0.19 6.49
C PHE A 84 3.91 -0.51 4.99
N PRO A 85 4.11 -1.79 4.61
CA PRO A 85 4.23 -2.17 3.21
C PRO A 85 2.95 -1.88 2.44
N ILE A 86 3.08 -1.21 1.30
CA ILE A 86 1.99 -0.98 0.36
C ILE A 86 2.03 -2.11 -0.67
N VAL A 87 1.01 -2.95 -0.70
CA VAL A 87 0.95 -4.13 -1.57
C VAL A 87 -0.07 -3.94 -2.67
N PHE A 88 0.21 -4.50 -3.85
CA PHE A 88 -0.71 -4.51 -4.97
C PHE A 88 -1.46 -5.83 -4.98
N VAL A 89 -2.78 -5.78 -5.02
CA VAL A 89 -3.65 -6.97 -5.00
C VAL A 89 -4.63 -6.94 -6.16
N ASN A 90 -5.03 -8.12 -6.63
CA ASN A 90 -6.20 -8.24 -7.49
C ASN A 90 -7.45 -8.31 -6.63
N LEU A 91 -8.48 -7.51 -6.92
CA LEU A 91 -9.72 -7.53 -6.14
C LEU A 91 -10.58 -8.77 -6.40
N LEU A 92 -10.25 -9.61 -7.39
CA LEU A 92 -11.10 -10.74 -7.76
C LEU A 92 -11.22 -11.78 -6.63
N PRO A 93 -10.13 -12.22 -5.96
CA PRO A 93 -10.24 -13.14 -4.82
C PRO A 93 -10.87 -12.48 -3.59
N ILE A 94 -10.70 -11.17 -3.41
CA ILE A 94 -11.12 -10.46 -2.19
C ILE A 94 -12.61 -10.10 -2.25
N ASP A 95 -13.03 -9.44 -3.33
CA ASP A 95 -14.35 -8.81 -3.47
C ASP A 95 -15.13 -9.32 -4.70
N GLY A 96 -14.57 -10.26 -5.47
CA GLY A 96 -15.19 -10.78 -6.70
C GLY A 96 -15.12 -9.83 -7.90
N ILE A 97 -14.37 -8.72 -7.77
CA ILE A 97 -14.29 -7.65 -8.79
C ILE A 97 -12.96 -7.74 -9.53
N ARG A 98 -12.98 -7.71 -10.86
CA ARG A 98 -11.75 -7.64 -11.64
C ARG A 98 -11.14 -6.25 -11.56
N GLY A 99 -9.93 -6.15 -11.01
CA GLY A 99 -9.17 -4.90 -10.98
C GLY A 99 -7.94 -5.01 -10.09
N GLY A 100 -6.89 -4.26 -10.42
CA GLY A 100 -5.76 -4.06 -9.52
C GLY A 100 -6.08 -2.99 -8.50
N HIS A 101 -5.61 -3.18 -7.27
CA HIS A 101 -5.77 -2.24 -6.16
C HIS A 101 -4.50 -2.19 -5.31
N ALA A 102 -4.33 -1.10 -4.55
CA ALA A 102 -3.24 -0.97 -3.59
C ALA A 102 -3.82 -0.83 -2.18
N ILE A 103 -3.25 -1.57 -1.24
CA ILE A 103 -3.64 -1.58 0.18
C ILE A 103 -2.38 -1.57 1.06
N ILE A 104 -2.51 -1.15 2.32
CA ILE A 104 -1.39 -1.15 3.28
C ILE A 104 -1.56 -2.34 4.21
N VAL A 105 -0.52 -3.15 4.40
CA VAL A 105 -0.53 -4.24 5.38
C VAL A 105 -0.07 -3.70 6.73
N VAL A 106 -0.86 -3.92 7.78
CA VAL A 106 -0.57 -3.47 9.15
C VAL A 106 -0.48 -4.60 10.17
N GLY A 107 -0.88 -5.82 9.79
CA GLY A 107 -0.76 -7.00 10.63
C GLY A 107 -0.92 -8.26 9.80
N VAL A 108 -0.17 -9.30 10.15
CA VAL A 108 -0.30 -10.63 9.55
C VAL A 108 -0.32 -11.64 10.68
N GLU A 109 -1.40 -12.40 10.76
CA GLU A 109 -1.58 -13.47 11.73
C GLU A 109 -1.67 -14.83 11.03
N SER A 110 -1.95 -15.90 11.77
CA SER A 110 -1.95 -17.26 11.21
C SER A 110 -2.97 -17.43 10.08
N ASN A 111 -4.18 -16.86 10.20
CA ASN A 111 -5.28 -17.03 9.25
C ASN A 111 -5.80 -15.72 8.65
N GLN A 112 -5.28 -14.56 9.08
CA GLN A 112 -5.82 -13.27 8.68
C GLN A 112 -4.73 -12.22 8.44
N VAL A 113 -5.04 -11.28 7.55
CA VAL A 113 -4.20 -10.13 7.23
C VAL A 113 -5.01 -8.87 7.50
N SER A 114 -4.51 -8.04 8.40
CA SER A 114 -5.08 -6.74 8.73
C SER A 114 -4.50 -5.69 7.79
N VAL A 115 -5.38 -4.96 7.10
CA VAL A 115 -4.99 -3.99 6.08
C VAL A 115 -5.73 -2.66 6.23
N TYR A 116 -5.14 -1.60 5.69
CA TYR A 116 -5.84 -0.37 5.36
C TYR A 116 -6.09 -0.31 3.86
N ASP A 117 -7.37 -0.31 3.50
CA ASP A 117 -7.86 -0.15 2.14
C ASP A 117 -8.23 1.33 1.91
N PRO A 118 -7.64 2.04 0.94
CA PRO A 118 -7.96 3.43 0.68
C PRO A 118 -9.42 3.67 0.26
N LEU A 119 -10.19 2.62 -0.10
CA LEU A 119 -11.63 2.72 -0.36
C LEU A 119 -12.49 2.57 0.89
N GLN A 120 -12.06 1.76 1.86
CA GLN A 120 -12.93 1.25 2.93
C GLN A 120 -12.39 1.46 4.35
N GLY A 121 -11.12 1.81 4.52
CA GLY A 121 -10.45 1.89 5.82
C GLY A 121 -9.92 0.53 6.26
N GLU A 122 -9.99 0.25 7.55
CA GLU A 122 -9.52 -1.02 8.13
C GLU A 122 -10.33 -2.20 7.61
N ARG A 123 -9.63 -3.22 7.13
CA ARG A 123 -10.22 -4.50 6.73
C ARG A 123 -9.40 -5.65 7.29
N ILE A 124 -10.08 -6.76 7.54
CA ILE A 124 -9.46 -8.06 7.82
C ILE A 124 -9.77 -8.95 6.63
N ILE A 125 -8.73 -9.51 6.03
CA ILE A 125 -8.83 -10.40 4.86
C ILE A 125 -8.32 -11.78 5.29
N ASP A 126 -9.03 -12.84 4.89
CA ASP A 126 -8.51 -14.21 5.04
C ASP A 126 -7.14 -14.32 4.38
N ARG A 127 -6.19 -14.93 5.08
CA ARG A 127 -4.80 -14.98 4.62
C ARG A 127 -4.65 -15.69 3.28
N SER A 128 -5.35 -16.80 3.05
CA SER A 128 -5.26 -17.53 1.78
C SER A 128 -5.82 -16.71 0.61
N THR A 129 -6.90 -15.96 0.88
CA THR A 129 -7.48 -15.01 -0.07
C THR A 129 -6.51 -13.87 -0.40
N PHE A 130 -5.89 -13.28 0.61
CA PHE A 130 -4.87 -12.24 0.44
C PHE A 130 -3.68 -12.74 -0.38
N GLU A 131 -3.11 -13.90 -0.01
CA GLU A 131 -1.97 -14.49 -0.71
C GLU A 131 -2.28 -14.73 -2.19
N THR A 132 -3.48 -15.24 -2.49
CA THR A 132 -3.93 -15.44 -3.88
C THR A 132 -4.03 -14.11 -4.63
N ALA A 133 -4.65 -13.10 -4.02
CA ALA A 133 -4.83 -11.78 -4.61
C ALA A 133 -3.51 -11.04 -4.86
N TRP A 134 -2.55 -11.18 -3.94
CA TRP A 134 -1.22 -10.59 -4.03
C TRP A 134 -0.34 -11.33 -5.05
N ALA A 135 -0.43 -12.66 -5.10
CA ALA A 135 0.27 -13.48 -6.10
C ALA A 135 -0.15 -13.17 -7.53
N MET A 136 -1.44 -12.88 -7.76
CA MET A 136 -1.95 -12.41 -9.06
C MET A 136 -1.33 -11.09 -9.51
N MET A 137 -0.74 -10.33 -8.59
CA MET A 137 0.01 -9.09 -8.86
C MET A 137 1.51 -9.28 -8.68
N HIS A 138 2.00 -10.52 -8.79
CA HIS A 138 3.42 -10.88 -8.69
C HIS A 138 4.08 -10.52 -7.36
N ASN A 139 3.31 -10.57 -6.27
CA ASN A 139 3.73 -10.20 -4.93
C ASN A 139 4.40 -8.81 -4.87
N LEU A 140 3.87 -7.88 -5.67
CA LEU A 140 4.42 -6.54 -5.78
C LEU A 140 4.16 -5.73 -4.51
N THR A 141 5.23 -5.12 -3.99
CA THR A 141 5.21 -4.31 -2.77
C THR A 141 6.04 -3.04 -2.94
N ILE A 142 5.58 -1.95 -2.36
CA ILE A 142 6.35 -0.73 -2.15
C ILE A 142 6.66 -0.62 -0.66
N LEU A 143 7.93 -0.40 -0.35
CA LEU A 143 8.39 -0.07 0.99
C LEU A 143 8.85 1.39 1.02
N ILE A 144 8.31 2.18 1.96
CA ILE A 144 8.68 3.58 2.18
C ILE A 144 9.71 3.64 3.32
N LYS A 145 10.92 4.15 3.04
CA LYS A 145 12.02 4.18 4.00
C LYS A 145 12.97 5.35 3.72
N LYS A 146 13.41 6.03 4.79
CA LYS A 146 14.44 7.08 4.73
C LYS A 146 15.81 6.54 4.33
#